data_AF-A0A1I1CY33-F1
#
_entry.id   AF-A0A1I1CY33-F1
#
_cell.length_a   1.000
_cell.length_b   1.000
_cell.length_c   1.000
_cell.angle_alpha   90.00
_cell.angle_beta   90.00
_cell.angle_gamma   90.00
#
_symmetry.space_group_name_H-M   'P 1'
#
loop_
_entity.id
_entity.type
_entity.pdbx_description
1 polymer ?
#
loop_
_entity_poly.entity_id
_entity_poly.type
_entity_poly.pdbx_seq_one_letter_code
_entity_poly.pdbx_strand_id
1 'polypeptide(L)'
;MSRLLLAVIVGIPAAWHLGLTAFTYYDAGRVGLEPRAKWAVIAFLVPLFGFFIYLFERSELSYDPETDPYRGKNFNIHPSRADDAPLPSRGDDRLSPEDEMTEEREQERDGTDGRERGPRDGERSESTDPR
;
A
#
# COMPACT_ATOMS: atom_id res chain seq x y z
N MET A 1 30.17 -3.31 -9.73
CA MET A 1 30.26 -3.34 -8.24
C MET A 1 31.57 -4.00 -7.83
N SER A 2 32.36 -3.42 -6.93
CA SER A 2 33.56 -4.12 -6.41
C SER A 2 33.13 -5.26 -5.49
N ARG A 3 33.85 -6.40 -5.50
CA ARG A 3 33.51 -7.58 -4.67
C ARG A 3 33.49 -7.24 -3.18
N LEU A 4 34.39 -6.38 -2.74
CA LEU A 4 34.47 -5.90 -1.36
C LEU A 4 33.23 -5.09 -0.98
N LEU A 5 32.79 -4.18 -1.84
CA LEU A 5 31.58 -3.38 -1.58
C LEU A 5 30.32 -4.26 -1.52
N LEU A 6 30.22 -5.26 -2.40
CA LEU A 6 29.12 -6.25 -2.35
C LEU A 6 29.15 -7.04 -1.03
N ALA A 7 30.33 -7.49 -0.60
CA ALA A 7 30.48 -8.21 0.65
C ALA A 7 30.08 -7.35 1.86
N VAL A 8 30.37 -6.06 1.85
CA VAL A 8 29.95 -5.13 2.90
C VAL A 8 28.43 -4.94 2.90
N ILE A 9 27.84 -4.67 1.73
CA ILE A 9 26.40 -4.40 1.59
C ILE A 9 25.54 -5.61 1.95
N VAL A 10 25.98 -6.82 1.63
CA VAL A 10 25.23 -8.04 1.95
C VAL A 10 25.63 -8.60 3.32
N GLY A 11 26.92 -8.59 3.63
CA GLY A 11 27.48 -9.24 4.81
C GLY A 11 27.14 -8.54 6.12
N ILE A 12 27.19 -7.20 6.18
CA ILE A 12 26.85 -6.47 7.41
C ILE A 12 25.38 -6.68 7.79
N PRO A 13 24.40 -6.47 6.89
CA PRO A 13 23.00 -6.74 7.21
C PRO A 13 22.73 -8.20 7.56
N ALA A 14 23.35 -9.15 6.85
CA ALA A 14 23.20 -10.57 7.15
C ALA A 14 23.75 -10.91 8.55
N ALA A 15 24.93 -10.40 8.91
CA ALA A 15 25.50 -10.60 10.23
C ALA A 15 24.63 -9.97 11.33
N TRP A 16 24.12 -8.76 11.11
CA TRP A 16 23.20 -8.10 12.05
C TRP A 16 21.91 -8.89 12.23
N HIS A 17 21.31 -9.37 11.14
CA HIS A 17 20.11 -10.20 11.17
C HIS A 17 20.29 -11.51 11.96
N LEU A 18 21.42 -12.19 11.73
CA LEU A 18 21.77 -13.39 12.49
C LEU A 18 22.01 -13.08 13.97
N GLY A 19 22.68 -11.96 14.28
CA GLY A 19 22.89 -11.48 15.64
C GLY A 19 21.58 -11.21 16.38
N LEU A 20 20.65 -10.51 15.74
CA LEU A 20 19.31 -10.27 16.28
C LEU A 20 18.52 -11.57 16.46
N THR A 21 18.58 -12.48 15.50
CA THR A 21 17.91 -13.79 15.60
C THR A 21 18.41 -14.60 16.79
N ALA A 22 19.74 -14.63 16.99
CA ALA A 22 20.35 -15.30 18.14
C ALA A 22 19.98 -14.60 19.46
N PHE A 23 19.95 -13.27 19.47
CA PHE A 23 19.49 -12.48 20.60
C PHE A 23 18.03 -12.80 20.95
N THR A 24 17.13 -12.84 19.97
CA THR A 24 15.72 -13.22 20.17
C THR A 24 15.59 -14.61 20.77
N TYR A 25 16.37 -15.60 20.29
CA TYR A 25 16.34 -16.94 20.87
C TYR A 25 16.72 -16.94 22.35
N TYR A 26 17.78 -16.19 22.70
CA TYR A 26 18.26 -16.08 24.07
C TYR A 26 17.28 -15.33 24.97
N ASP A 27 16.79 -14.18 24.51
CA ASP A 27 15.89 -13.32 25.25
C ASP A 27 14.51 -13.96 25.45
N ALA A 28 13.98 -14.65 24.43
CA ALA A 28 12.71 -15.37 24.53
C ALA A 28 12.68 -16.34 25.70
N GLY A 29 13.82 -16.96 26.03
CA GLY A 29 13.96 -17.83 27.19
C GLY A 29 13.90 -17.12 28.53
N ARG A 30 14.31 -15.86 28.59
CA ARG A 30 14.32 -15.03 29.80
C ARG A 30 12.96 -14.39 30.06
N VAL A 31 12.25 -14.01 28.99
CA VAL A 31 10.94 -13.32 29.09
C VAL A 31 9.74 -14.26 29.06
N GLY A 32 9.95 -15.59 29.10
CA GLY A 32 8.86 -16.58 29.14
C GLY A 32 8.18 -16.85 27.80
N LEU A 33 8.81 -16.49 26.69
CA LEU A 33 8.33 -16.74 25.34
C LEU A 33 8.71 -18.16 24.87
N GLU A 34 7.95 -19.15 25.33
CA GLU A 34 8.18 -20.56 24.97
C GLU A 34 7.28 -21.03 23.80
N PRO A 35 7.79 -21.95 22.94
CA PRO A 35 9.19 -22.38 22.83
C PRO A 35 10.07 -21.30 22.20
N ARG A 36 11.31 -21.14 22.68
CA ARG A 36 12.28 -20.13 22.20
C ARG A 36 12.53 -20.22 20.69
N ALA A 37 12.58 -21.45 20.17
CA ALA A 37 12.80 -21.74 18.76
C ALA A 37 11.73 -21.14 17.85
N LYS A 38 10.46 -21.11 18.29
CA LYS A 38 9.35 -20.51 17.53
C LYS A 38 9.64 -19.05 17.20
N TRP A 39 10.05 -18.28 18.21
CA TRP A 39 10.30 -16.84 18.07
C TRP A 39 11.56 -16.55 17.25
N ALA A 40 12.61 -17.35 17.43
CA ALA A 40 13.80 -17.25 16.60
C ALA A 40 13.50 -17.54 15.12
N VAL A 41 12.69 -18.57 14.83
CA VAL A 41 12.28 -18.90 13.46
C VAL A 41 11.44 -17.77 12.85
N ILE A 42 10.48 -17.23 13.61
CA ILE A 42 9.69 -16.08 13.15
C ILE A 42 10.62 -14.91 12.81
N ALA A 43 11.48 -14.50 13.75
CA ALA A 43 12.42 -13.39 13.55
C ALA A 43 13.33 -13.62 12.33
N PHE A 44 13.84 -14.84 12.17
CA PHE A 44 14.71 -15.20 11.05
C PHE A 44 14.02 -15.10 9.68
N LEU A 45 12.74 -15.49 9.59
CA LEU A 45 11.99 -15.57 8.34
C LEU A 45 11.31 -14.25 7.94
N VAL A 46 11.19 -13.28 8.85
CA VAL A 46 10.54 -11.98 8.55
C VAL A 46 11.09 -11.30 7.28
N PRO A 47 12.41 -11.24 7.01
CA PRO A 47 12.91 -10.61 5.79
C PRO A 47 12.46 -11.28 4.49
N LEU A 48 12.04 -12.55 4.54
CA LEU A 48 11.51 -13.23 3.35
C LEU A 48 10.23 -12.58 2.84
N PHE A 49 9.41 -11.99 3.71
CA PHE A 49 8.22 -11.27 3.27
C PHE A 49 8.59 -10.06 2.42
N GLY A 50 9.60 -9.28 2.83
CA GLY A 50 10.12 -8.17 2.03
C GLY A 50 10.69 -8.64 0.68
N PHE A 51 11.38 -9.79 0.68
CA PHE A 51 11.86 -10.41 -0.55
C PHE A 51 10.72 -10.86 -1.47
N PHE A 52 9.67 -11.49 -0.94
CA PHE A 52 8.50 -11.87 -1.73
C PHE A 52 7.74 -10.67 -2.27
N ILE A 53 7.57 -9.60 -1.47
CA ILE A 53 6.98 -8.33 -1.94
C ILE A 53 7.76 -7.83 -3.15
N TYR A 54 9.09 -7.76 -3.08
CA TYR A 54 9.92 -7.37 -4.22
C TYR A 54 9.73 -8.29 -5.43
N LEU A 55 9.62 -9.61 -5.24
CA LEU A 55 9.40 -10.55 -6.34
C LEU A 55 8.03 -10.36 -7.00
N PHE A 56 6.97 -10.17 -6.21
CA PHE A 56 5.62 -9.92 -6.72
C PHE A 56 5.57 -8.59 -7.47
N GLU A 57 6.11 -7.53 -6.88
CA GLU A 57 6.20 -6.22 -7.53
C GLU A 57 6.97 -6.30 -8.85
N ARG A 58 8.13 -6.98 -8.85
CA ARG A 58 8.91 -7.22 -10.06
C ARG A 58 8.13 -7.98 -11.13
N SER A 59 7.28 -8.94 -10.74
CA SER A 59 6.51 -9.73 -11.70
C SER A 59 5.41 -8.91 -12.40
N GLU A 60 4.85 -7.91 -11.72
CA GLU A 60 3.87 -6.97 -12.28
C GLU A 60 4.47 -6.10 -13.39
N LEU A 61 5.76 -5.73 -13.31
CA LEU A 61 6.42 -4.94 -14.37
C LEU A 61 6.49 -5.65 -15.73
N SER A 62 6.45 -6.98 -15.73
CA SER A 62 6.47 -7.80 -16.95
C SER A 62 5.11 -8.36 -17.33
N TYR A 63 4.05 -7.87 -16.70
CA TYR A 63 2.68 -8.25 -17.03
C TYR A 63 2.34 -7.74 -18.43
N ASP A 64 2.03 -8.67 -19.34
CA ASP A 64 1.47 -8.34 -20.65
C ASP A 64 -0.05 -8.47 -20.56
N PRO A 65 -0.76 -7.34 -20.44
CA PRO A 65 -2.18 -7.37 -20.19
C PRO A 65 -2.94 -7.91 -21.43
N GLU A 66 -2.39 -7.81 -22.65
CA GLU A 66 -3.03 -8.35 -23.86
C GLU A 66 -3.07 -9.89 -23.87
N THR A 67 -2.20 -10.53 -23.09
CA THR A 67 -2.12 -12.00 -22.99
C THR A 67 -2.86 -12.57 -21.78
N ASP A 68 -3.36 -11.71 -20.88
CA ASP A 68 -4.06 -12.17 -19.69
C ASP A 68 -5.47 -12.67 -20.04
N PRO A 69 -5.75 -13.98 -19.87
CA PRO A 69 -7.07 -14.55 -20.14
C PRO A 69 -8.17 -14.02 -19.22
N TYR A 70 -7.84 -13.24 -18.19
CA TYR A 70 -8.79 -12.61 -17.27
C TYR A 70 -8.92 -11.09 -17.46
N ARG A 71 -8.15 -10.47 -18.38
CA ARG A 71 -8.27 -9.02 -18.64
C ARG A 71 -9.66 -8.66 -19.15
N GLY A 72 -10.29 -7.68 -18.50
CA GLY A 72 -11.62 -7.17 -18.86
C GLY A 72 -12.77 -8.17 -18.67
N LYS A 73 -12.54 -9.33 -18.03
CA LYS A 73 -13.59 -10.31 -17.79
C LYS A 73 -14.20 -10.11 -16.40
N ASN A 74 -15.53 -10.10 -16.38
CA ASN A 74 -16.29 -10.15 -15.13
C ASN A 74 -16.13 -11.56 -14.53
N PHE A 75 -15.76 -11.63 -13.26
CA PHE A 75 -15.62 -12.90 -12.55
C PHE A 75 -16.94 -13.69 -12.61
N ASN A 76 -16.87 -15.02 -12.60
CA ASN A 76 -18.07 -15.85 -12.47
C ASN A 76 -18.63 -15.69 -11.05
N ILE A 77 -19.54 -14.74 -10.86
CA ILE A 77 -20.27 -14.58 -9.61
C ILE A 77 -21.30 -15.71 -9.52
N HIS A 78 -21.28 -16.45 -8.42
CA HIS A 78 -22.30 -17.47 -8.17
C HIS A 78 -23.69 -16.81 -8.21
N PRO A 79 -24.72 -17.43 -8.83
CA PRO A 79 -26.03 -16.79 -9.03
C PRO A 79 -26.65 -16.23 -7.75
N SER A 80 -26.42 -16.88 -6.61
CA SER A 80 -26.92 -16.43 -5.30
C SER A 80 -26.25 -15.16 -4.74
N ARG A 81 -25.20 -14.64 -5.39
CA ARG A 81 -24.44 -13.45 -4.99
C ARG A 81 -24.27 -12.43 -6.12
N ALA A 82 -24.89 -12.67 -7.27
CA ALA A 82 -24.79 -11.78 -8.43
C ALA A 82 -25.32 -10.36 -8.09
N ASP A 83 -26.30 -10.27 -7.19
CA ASP A 83 -26.90 -9.01 -6.75
C ASP A 83 -26.08 -8.27 -5.67
N ASP A 84 -25.14 -8.95 -4.99
CA ASP A 84 -24.34 -8.39 -3.89
C ASP A 84 -23.10 -7.62 -4.38
N ALA A 85 -22.77 -7.73 -5.66
CA ALA A 85 -21.56 -7.20 -6.25
C ALA A 85 -21.88 -6.44 -7.55
N PRO A 86 -22.45 -5.23 -7.49
CA PRO A 86 -22.43 -4.30 -8.61
C PRO A 86 -21.01 -3.73 -8.70
N LEU A 87 -20.04 -4.59 -9.01
CA LEU A 87 -18.68 -4.14 -9.27
C LEU A 87 -18.73 -3.49 -10.66
N PRO A 88 -18.48 -2.18 -10.79
CA PRO A 88 -18.22 -1.62 -12.10
C PRO A 88 -17.09 -2.44 -12.72
N SER A 89 -17.22 -2.79 -14.00
CA SER A 89 -16.10 -3.38 -14.75
C SER A 89 -14.89 -2.54 -14.42
N ARG A 90 -13.90 -3.16 -13.79
CA ARG A 90 -12.65 -2.48 -13.42
C ARG A 90 -11.97 -2.12 -14.73
N GLY A 91 -12.35 -0.96 -15.26
CA GLY A 91 -11.63 -0.27 -16.31
C GLY A 91 -10.21 -0.12 -15.80
N ASP A 92 -9.28 -0.36 -16.69
CA ASP A 92 -7.84 -0.25 -16.51
C ASP A 92 -7.44 1.24 -16.33
N ASP A 93 -8.12 1.95 -15.42
CA ASP A 93 -7.83 3.33 -15.01
C ASP A 93 -6.81 3.34 -13.85
N ARG A 94 -5.87 2.39 -13.89
CA ARG A 94 -4.65 2.55 -13.10
C ARG A 94 -3.83 3.60 -13.85
N LEU A 95 -3.71 4.79 -13.25
CA LEU A 95 -2.73 5.79 -13.67
C LEU A 95 -1.40 5.07 -13.87
N SER A 96 -0.75 5.30 -15.03
CA SER A 96 0.63 4.86 -15.20
C SER A 96 1.44 5.43 -14.03
N PRO A 97 2.50 4.78 -13.53
CA PRO A 97 3.34 5.35 -12.47
C PRO A 97 3.86 6.77 -12.80
N GLU A 98 3.86 7.11 -14.09
CA GLU A 98 4.18 8.42 -14.66
C GLU A 98 3.09 9.48 -14.40
N ASP A 99 1.83 9.07 -14.34
CA ASP A 99 0.66 9.95 -14.17
C ASP A 99 0.35 10.22 -12.69
N GLU A 100 0.60 9.26 -11.78
CA GLU A 100 0.44 9.47 -10.31
C GLU A 100 1.31 10.62 -9.79
N MET A 101 2.52 10.82 -10.34
CA MET A 101 3.41 11.92 -9.93
C MET A 101 2.96 13.30 -10.44
N THR A 102 2.06 13.35 -11.43
CA THR A 102 1.57 14.60 -12.02
C THR A 102 0.36 15.13 -11.25
N GLU A 103 -0.53 14.24 -10.80
CA GLU A 103 -1.72 14.62 -10.04
C GLU A 103 -1.42 15.14 -8.62
N GLU A 104 -0.38 14.63 -7.95
CA GLU A 104 0.06 15.17 -6.66
C GLU A 104 0.55 16.62 -6.75
N ARG A 105 1.07 17.05 -7.91
CA ARG A 105 1.55 18.44 -8.12
C ARG A 105 0.45 19.43 -8.50
N GLU A 106 -0.68 18.95 -8.98
CA GLU A 106 -1.81 19.81 -9.37
C GLU A 106 -2.74 20.10 -8.18
N GLN A 107 -2.90 19.16 -7.25
CA GLN A 107 -3.67 19.39 -6.01
C GLN A 107 -3.00 20.37 -5.03
N GLU A 108 -1.68 20.57 -5.11
CA GLU A 108 -0.97 21.54 -4.25
C GLU A 108 -1.02 23.00 -4.78
N ARG A 109 -1.54 23.23 -6.00
CA ARG A 109 -1.59 24.57 -6.61
C ARG A 109 -2.94 25.29 -6.55
N ASP A 110 -4.03 24.62 -6.18
CA ASP A 110 -5.37 25.23 -6.09
C ASP A 110 -5.83 25.36 -4.63
N GLY A 111 -5.01 26.03 -3.81
CA GLY A 111 -5.18 26.09 -2.36
C GLY A 111 -4.83 27.41 -1.72
N THR A 112 -4.88 28.54 -2.43
CA THR A 112 -4.75 29.88 -1.81
C THR A 112 -5.20 30.98 -2.77
N ASP A 113 -6.31 31.66 -2.48
CA ASP A 113 -6.33 33.07 -2.01
C ASP A 113 -7.77 33.63 -1.96
N GLY A 114 -8.02 34.59 -1.06
CA GLY A 114 -9.21 35.46 -1.16
C GLY A 114 -10.11 35.58 0.07
N ARG A 115 -9.56 35.97 1.23
CA ARG A 115 -10.34 36.68 2.25
C ARG A 115 -10.79 38.03 1.69
N GLU A 116 -12.10 38.28 1.60
CA GLU A 116 -12.65 39.62 1.76
C GLU A 116 -13.90 39.62 2.64
N ARG A 117 -13.88 40.52 3.63
CA ARG A 117 -14.97 40.79 4.57
C ARG A 117 -15.77 42.00 4.10
N GLY A 118 -17.09 41.88 4.14
CA GLY A 118 -18.03 42.95 4.53
C GLY A 118 -19.10 43.32 3.47
N PRO A 119 -20.18 44.04 3.84
CA PRO A 119 -20.76 44.28 5.17
C PRO A 119 -22.15 43.62 5.34
N ARG A 120 -22.55 43.44 6.62
CA ARG A 120 -23.92 43.11 7.02
C ARG A 120 -24.71 44.42 7.08
N ASP A 121 -25.68 44.58 6.19
CA ASP A 121 -26.78 45.55 6.33
C ASP A 121 -28.10 44.84 5.98
N GLY A 122 -29.14 45.14 6.76
CA GLY A 122 -30.39 44.37 6.82
C GLY A 122 -31.42 44.71 5.74
N GLU A 123 -32.45 43.87 5.63
CA GLU A 123 -33.88 44.22 5.81
C GLU A 123 -34.80 43.03 5.43
N ARG A 124 -35.59 42.61 6.43
CA ARG A 124 -37.04 42.36 6.47
C ARG A 124 -37.80 41.66 5.32
N SER A 125 -38.71 40.78 5.79
CA SER A 125 -39.94 40.23 5.17
C SER A 125 -39.71 39.10 4.16
N GLU A 126 -40.45 37.99 4.12
CA GLU A 126 -41.80 37.70 4.62
C GLU A 126 -41.94 36.17 4.72
N SER A 127 -42.57 35.68 5.78
CA SER A 127 -42.96 34.28 5.92
C SER A 127 -44.13 33.97 5.01
N THR A 128 -44.07 32.90 4.23
CA THR A 128 -45.29 32.18 3.83
C THR A 128 -44.95 30.73 3.48
N ASP A 129 -45.26 29.84 4.43
CA ASP A 129 -45.64 28.45 4.18
C ASP A 129 -46.97 28.46 3.39
N PRO A 130 -47.21 27.53 2.45
CA PRO A 130 -47.92 26.32 2.86
C PRO A 130 -47.51 25.03 2.10
N ARG A 131 -47.47 23.94 2.86
CA ARG A 131 -48.02 22.58 2.58
C ARG A 131 -48.23 22.15 1.13
#